data_AF-A0A0N1IFH3-F1
#
_entry.id   AF-A0A0N1IFH3-F1
#
_cell.length_a   1.000
_cell.length_b   1.000
_cell.length_c   1.000
_cell.angle_alpha   90.00
_cell.angle_beta   90.00
_cell.angle_gamma   90.00
#
_symmetry.space_group_name_H-M   'P 1'
#
loop_
_entity.id
_entity.type
_entity.pdbx_description
1 polymer ?
#
loop_
_entity_poly.entity_id
_entity_poly.type
_entity_poly.pdbx_seq_one_letter_code
_entity_poly.pdbx_strand_id
1 'polypeptide(L)'
;MFVGKAFVESSKLKRHQLVHTGEKPFQCTFEGCGKRFSLDFNLRTHVRIHTGDRPYVCPFDGCNKKFAQSTNLKSHILTHAKAK
;
A
#
# COMPACT_ATOMS: atom_id res chain seq x y z
N MET A 1 -26.33 -3.88 -12.75
CA MET A 1 -25.13 -4.11 -11.91
C MET A 1 -25.19 -3.14 -10.74
N PHE A 2 -25.90 -3.53 -9.68
CA PHE A 2 -26.07 -2.71 -8.48
C PHE A 2 -24.98 -3.07 -7.48
N VAL A 3 -24.36 -2.06 -6.88
CA VAL A 3 -24.19 -1.92 -5.42
C VAL A 3 -23.51 -0.57 -5.19
N GLY A 4 -24.27 0.35 -4.59
CA GLY A 4 -23.85 1.71 -4.29
C GLY A 4 -22.87 1.74 -3.12
N LYS A 5 -21.59 1.89 -3.42
CA LYS A 5 -20.69 2.62 -2.50
C LYS A 5 -20.91 4.11 -2.75
N ALA A 6 -21.66 4.75 -1.86
CA ALA A 6 -21.82 6.19 -1.88
C ALA A 6 -20.50 6.83 -1.42
N PHE A 7 -19.77 7.43 -2.36
CA PHE A 7 -18.60 8.23 -2.04
C PHE A 7 -19.04 9.69 -1.92
N VAL A 8 -18.82 10.28 -0.75
CA VAL A 8 -19.07 11.73 -0.50
C VAL A 8 -18.15 12.61 -1.36
N GLU A 9 -17.02 12.06 -1.83
CA GLU A 9 -15.99 12.79 -2.57
C GLU A 9 -15.83 12.21 -3.98
N SER A 10 -15.92 13.06 -5.00
CA SER A 10 -15.83 12.69 -6.42
C SER A 10 -14.47 12.06 -6.78
N SER A 11 -13.39 12.47 -6.13
CA SER A 11 -12.04 11.90 -6.29
C SER A 11 -12.00 10.42 -5.87
N LYS A 12 -12.68 10.07 -4.76
CA LYS A 12 -12.77 8.70 -4.26
C LYS A 12 -13.61 7.82 -5.17
N LEU A 13 -14.69 8.36 -5.74
CA LEU A 13 -15.49 7.67 -6.74
C LEU A 13 -14.66 7.37 -8.01
N LYS A 14 -13.96 8.36 -8.56
CA LYS A 14 -13.10 8.16 -9.75
C LYS A 14 -12.04 7.09 -9.51
N ARG A 15 -11.37 7.15 -8.36
CA ARG A 15 -10.43 6.11 -7.93
C ARG A 15 -11.08 4.73 -7.83
N HIS A 16 -12.29 4.65 -7.29
CA HIS A 16 -13.00 3.38 -7.17
C HIS A 16 -13.37 2.81 -8.54
N GLN A 17 -13.73 3.65 -9.50
CA GLN A 17 -14.02 3.23 -10.87
C GLN A 17 -12.83 2.55 -11.56
N LEU A 18 -11.59 2.96 -11.25
CA LEU A 18 -10.38 2.29 -11.78
C LEU A 18 -10.31 0.79 -11.42
N VAL A 19 -10.97 0.38 -10.32
CA VAL A 19 -11.05 -1.04 -9.93
C VAL A 19 -11.97 -1.82 -10.87
N HIS A 20 -13.04 -1.19 -11.36
CA HIS A 20 -14.00 -1.81 -12.28
C HIS A 20 -13.49 -1.81 -13.71
N THR A 21 -12.85 -0.72 -14.15
CA THR A 21 -12.29 -0.63 -15.51
C THR A 21 -10.96 -1.38 -15.66
N GLY A 22 -10.29 -1.67 -14.55
CA GLY A 22 -8.97 -2.29 -14.57
C GLY A 22 -7.85 -1.36 -15.02
N GLU A 23 -8.13 -0.06 -15.22
CA GLU A 23 -7.13 0.91 -15.61
C GLU A 23 -6.02 1.06 -14.56
N LYS A 24 -4.78 1.07 -15.05
CA LYS A 24 -3.57 1.21 -14.25
C LYS A 24 -2.67 2.30 -14.84
N PRO A 25 -3.01 3.57 -14.62
CA PRO A 25 -2.29 4.68 -15.24
C PRO A 25 -0.85 4.83 -14.72
N PHE A 26 -0.55 4.36 -13.51
CA PHE A 26 0.75 4.56 -12.87
C PHE A 26 1.68 3.37 -13.15
N GLN A 27 2.76 3.57 -13.89
CA GLN A 27 3.75 2.54 -14.19
C GLN A 27 5.01 2.68 -13.32
N CYS A 28 5.58 1.54 -12.90
CA CYS A 28 6.87 1.50 -12.24
C CYS A 28 7.98 1.97 -13.17
N THR A 29 8.79 2.91 -12.71
CA THR A 29 9.89 3.52 -13.46
C THR A 29 11.19 2.72 -13.39
N PHE A 30 11.21 1.61 -12.63
CA PHE A 30 12.38 0.72 -12.60
C PHE A 30 12.41 -0.11 -13.88
N GLU A 31 13.53 0.00 -14.60
CA GLU A 31 13.81 -0.78 -15.79
C GLU A 31 13.67 -2.28 -15.51
N GLY A 32 13.00 -3.00 -16.42
CA GLY A 32 12.71 -4.43 -16.28
C GLY A 32 11.55 -4.79 -15.33
N CYS A 33 10.96 -3.84 -14.59
CA CYS A 33 9.85 -4.15 -13.68
C CYS A 33 8.49 -4.23 -14.40
N GLY A 34 8.18 -3.26 -15.27
CA GLY A 34 6.93 -3.21 -16.06
C GLY A 34 5.60 -3.15 -15.28
N LYS A 35 5.63 -3.19 -13.94
CA LYS A 35 4.42 -3.24 -13.11
C LYS A 35 3.63 -1.94 -13.17
N ARG A 36 2.31 -2.04 -13.25
CA ARG A 36 1.38 -0.90 -13.26
C ARG A 36 0.42 -0.95 -12.08
N PHE A 37 -0.02 0.21 -11.64
CA PHE A 37 -0.89 0.43 -10.48
C PHE A 37 -2.04 1.36 -10.84
N SER A 38 -3.21 1.11 -10.26
CA SER A 38 -4.36 2.00 -10.40
C SER A 38 -4.20 3.29 -9.60
N LEU A 39 -3.30 3.32 -8.61
CA LEU A 39 -3.11 4.45 -7.69
C LEU A 39 -1.65 4.81 -7.50
N ASP A 40 -1.36 6.12 -7.48
CA ASP A 40 -0.04 6.68 -7.21
C ASP A 40 0.55 6.18 -5.88
N PHE A 41 -0.22 6.20 -4.79
CA PHE A 41 0.26 5.71 -3.49
C PHE A 41 0.70 4.24 -3.53
N ASN A 42 0.03 3.41 -4.33
CA ASN A 42 0.41 2.00 -4.48
C ASN A 42 1.72 1.87 -5.26
N LEU A 43 1.94 2.70 -6.29
CA LEU A 43 3.22 2.78 -6.99
C LEU A 43 4.35 3.24 -6.07
N ARG A 44 4.15 4.33 -5.32
CA ARG A 44 5.17 4.84 -4.37
C ARG A 44 5.56 3.79 -3.34
N THR A 45 4.57 3.07 -2.83
CA THR A 45 4.81 1.98 -1.88
C THR A 45 5.52 0.81 -2.53
N HIS A 46 5.21 0.49 -3.79
CA HIS A 46 5.89 -0.56 -4.55
C HIS A 46 7.37 -0.23 -4.80
N VAL A 47 7.71 1.02 -5.12
CA VAL A 47 9.09 1.47 -5.37
C VAL A 47 10.03 1.19 -4.19
N ARG A 48 9.50 1.14 -2.96
CA ARG A 48 10.26 0.75 -1.76
C ARG A 48 10.85 -0.66 -1.84
N ILE A 49 10.25 -1.55 -2.63
CA ILE A 49 10.76 -2.92 -2.84
C ILE A 49 12.07 -2.88 -3.64
N HIS A 50 12.18 -1.96 -4.61
CA HIS A 50 13.39 -1.82 -5.42
C HIS A 50 14.51 -1.08 -4.70
N THR A 51 14.15 -0.03 -3.95
CA THR A 51 15.12 0.78 -3.20
C THR A 51 15.54 0.14 -1.87
N GLY A 52 14.81 -0.87 -1.40
CA GLY A 52 15.00 -1.44 -0.07
C GLY A 52 14.54 -0.53 1.06
N ASP A 53 13.84 0.58 0.77
CA ASP A 53 13.37 1.53 1.75
C ASP A 53 12.33 0.90 2.71
N ARG A 54 12.59 1.03 4.02
CA ARG A 54 11.75 0.48 5.08
C ARG A 54 11.59 1.52 6.20
N PRO A 55 10.77 2.55 5.98
CA PRO A 55 10.68 3.69 6.89
C PRO A 55 9.91 3.35 8.18
N TYR A 56 9.17 2.24 8.22
CA TYR A 56 8.35 1.88 9.37
C TYR A 56 9.11 0.92 10.28
N VAL A 57 9.50 1.43 11.46
CA VAL A 57 10.25 0.68 12.47
C VAL A 57 9.31 0.20 13.57
N CYS A 58 9.52 -1.03 14.06
CA CYS A 58 8.82 -1.52 15.24
C CYS A 58 9.14 -0.65 16.47
N PRO A 59 8.15 -0.16 17.22
CA PRO A 59 8.40 0.66 18.40
C PRO A 59 8.71 -0.14 19.67
N PHE A 60 8.66 -1.48 19.62
CA PHE A 60 8.94 -2.33 20.79
C PHE A 60 10.43 -2.46 21.03
N ASP A 61 10.85 -2.24 22.27
CA ASP A 61 12.24 -2.41 22.69
C ASP A 61 12.71 -3.86 22.46
N GLY A 62 13.95 -4.02 21.98
CA GLY A 62 14.49 -5.31 21.54
C GLY A 62 13.97 -5.81 20.17
N CYS A 63 12.99 -5.14 19.55
CA CYS A 63 12.48 -5.52 18.23
C CYS A 63 13.02 -4.63 17.10
N ASN A 64 14.06 -5.09 16.40
CA ASN A 64 14.69 -4.35 15.29
C ASN A 64 14.01 -4.52 13.91
N LYS A 65 12.75 -4.97 13.87
CA LYS A 65 12.05 -5.24 12.60
C LYS A 65 11.61 -3.94 11.91
N LYS A 66 11.90 -3.85 10.61
CA LYS A 66 11.53 -2.72 9.73
C LYS A 66 10.66 -3.17 8.56
N PHE A 67 9.73 -2.33 8.15
CA PHE A 67 8.71 -2.62 7.15
C PHE A 67 8.64 -1.52 6.08
N ALA A 68 8.33 -1.91 4.84
CA ALA A 68 8.08 -0.99 3.74
C ALA A 68 6.67 -0.37 3.77
N GLN A 69 5.74 -0.96 4.53
CA GLN A 69 4.34 -0.55 4.63
C GLN A 69 3.87 -0.43 6.09
N SER A 70 3.05 0.57 6.38
CA SER A 70 2.51 0.81 7.72
C SER A 70 1.51 -0.26 8.15
N THR A 71 0.74 -0.81 7.21
CA THR A 71 -0.18 -1.95 7.44
C THR A 71 0.56 -3.18 7.92
N ASN A 72 1.73 -3.48 7.33
CA ASN A 72 2.57 -4.59 7.73
C ASN A 72 3.16 -4.37 9.13
N LEU A 73 3.61 -3.15 9.43
CA LEU A 73 4.04 -2.78 10.79
C LEU A 73 2.90 -2.95 11.80
N LYS A 74 1.69 -2.47 11.49
CA LYS A 74 0.52 -2.61 12.38
C LYS A 74 0.22 -4.07 12.68
N SER A 75 0.18 -4.92 11.65
CA SER A 75 -0.02 -6.37 11.81
C SER A 75 1.08 -7.00 12.67
N HIS A 76 2.34 -6.62 12.43
CA HIS A 76 3.45 -7.07 13.25
C HIS A 76 3.34 -6.63 14.72
N ILE A 77 2.96 -5.38 14.99
CA ILE A 77 2.78 -4.88 16.37
C ILE A 77 1.76 -5.75 17.14
N LEU A 78 0.71 -6.23 16.46
CA LEU A 78 -0.26 -7.14 17.09
C LEU A 78 0.35 -8.47 17.54
N THR A 79 1.48 -8.90 16.97
CA THR A 79 2.17 -10.12 17.43
C THR A 79 2.81 -9.93 18.81
N HIS A 80 3.20 -8.69 19.16
CA HIS A 80 3.70 -8.37 20.50
C HIS A 80 2.56 -8.27 21.53
N ALA A 81 1.38 -7.82 21.10
CA ALA A 81 0.21 -7.73 21.96
C ALA A 81 -0.39 -9.11 22.31
N LYS A 82 -0.22 -10.11 21.43
CA LYS A 82 -0.68 -11.50 21.64
C LYS A 82 0.32 -12.37 22.41
N ALA A 83 1.52 -11.86 22.68
CA ALA A 83 2.60 -12.59 23.36
C ALA A 83 2.71 -12.22 24.86
N LYS A 84 1.63 -11.68 25.46
CA LYS A 84 1.52 -11.44 26.89
C LYS A 84 0.57 -12.45 27.53
#